data_AF-A0A349HQ12-F1
#
_entry.id   AF-A0A349HQ12-F1
#
_cell.length_a   1.000
_cell.length_b   1.000
_cell.length_c   1.000
_cell.angle_alpha   90.00
_cell.angle_beta   90.00
_cell.angle_gamma   90.00
#
_symmetry.space_group_name_H-M   'P 1'
#
loop_
_entity.id
_entity.type
_entity.pdbx_description
1 polymer ?
#
loop_
_entity_poly.entity_id
_entity_poly.type
_entity_poly.pdbx_seq_one_letter_code
_entity_poly.pdbx_strand_id
1 'polypeptide(L)'
;RSDIVILSEEQKNHYKRQIIIPEIGEQGQKKLLDSTVLVYCENTDSLRPLAYYLAAMGIGKIFCDLQDKIGADSLFAEVIDLNNDTKIDYLNEENYSGGFSEIYENNKNHPQNFCRIVLGNYSFIKNSAAKLLNDKYLPTIISANSQWKGTLQTFINEDLFKNFIALIADNNTKDFSPPFLANALSATLSSIECVKLCLNIGNITKDMLFFDLFNMEFKQTDNNANLFEFLNEANKMDIKQKLSDAKVLIVGVGGLGSPAAYGMAMADVNTLGLLDLDEVEMSNLNRQILHSFSRIGMPKASSAEFMLKKLNPSINIKTYKTELTRDNAEKIFLEYDLIIAAVDNIPSRYLINDICFLLNKPFAEAGVLRFDGTATTLVPKEGHCYRCLYPNVDSSNLSGNNGVLGSVPGVMGFIQAAEAVKILSGFGKTLKNKILLFDSLAMDFNIIDIEKNPRCPTCGK
;
A
#
# COMPACT_ATOMS: atom_id res chain seq x y z
N ARG A 1 -32.62 21.24 -7.99
CA ARG A 1 -32.08 21.43 -6.62
C ARG A 1 -32.81 20.43 -5.74
N SER A 2 -32.20 19.29 -5.50
CA SER A 2 -32.63 18.29 -4.52
C SER A 2 -31.35 17.81 -3.86
N ASP A 3 -31.13 18.25 -2.63
CA ASP A 3 -30.07 17.73 -1.78
C ASP A 3 -30.39 16.27 -1.47
N ILE A 4 -30.03 15.36 -2.38
CA ILE A 4 -29.96 13.95 -2.05
C ILE A 4 -28.71 13.85 -1.19
N VAL A 5 -28.90 13.85 0.13
CA VAL A 5 -27.83 13.52 1.07
C VAL A 5 -27.55 12.03 0.88
N ILE A 6 -26.37 11.73 0.36
CA ILE A 6 -26.03 10.40 -0.15
C ILE A 6 -25.34 9.53 0.93
N LEU A 7 -24.63 10.17 1.86
CA LEU A 7 -23.90 9.53 2.95
C LEU A 7 -24.48 9.95 4.30
N SER A 8 -24.46 9.05 5.29
CA SER A 8 -24.76 9.41 6.68
C SER A 8 -23.68 10.35 7.24
N GLU A 9 -23.98 11.09 8.31
CA GLU A 9 -22.97 11.95 8.96
C GLU A 9 -21.77 11.15 9.50
N GLU A 10 -22.02 9.92 9.98
CA GLU A 10 -20.96 8.99 10.38
C GLU A 10 -20.07 8.62 9.19
N GLN A 11 -20.65 8.28 8.04
CA GLN A 11 -19.91 8.00 6.81
C GLN A 11 -19.14 9.21 6.31
N LYS A 12 -19.71 10.42 6.39
CA LYS A 12 -18.99 11.65 6.03
C LYS A 12 -17.77 11.88 6.94
N ASN A 13 -17.88 11.59 8.23
CA ASN A 13 -16.76 11.65 9.15
C ASN A 13 -15.70 10.58 8.83
N HIS A 14 -16.14 9.34 8.62
CA HIS A 14 -15.28 8.21 8.28
C HIS A 14 -14.46 8.46 7.01
N TYR A 15 -15.10 8.89 5.92
CA TYR A 15 -14.45 9.12 4.62
C TYR A 15 -14.02 10.57 4.38
N LYS A 16 -13.91 11.38 5.44
CA LYS A 16 -13.63 12.83 5.37
C LYS A 16 -12.45 13.18 4.45
N ARG A 17 -11.38 12.39 4.45
CA ARG A 17 -10.19 12.65 3.62
C ARG A 17 -10.36 12.30 2.14
N GLN A 18 -11.32 11.44 1.80
CA GLN A 18 -11.64 11.06 0.42
C GLN A 18 -12.68 12.02 -0.18
N ILE A 19 -13.75 12.33 0.55
CA ILE A 19 -14.86 13.16 0.02
C ILE A 19 -14.46 14.61 -0.27
N ILE A 20 -13.39 15.12 0.34
CA ILE A 20 -12.84 16.45 0.04
C ILE A 20 -12.05 16.49 -1.28
N ILE A 21 -11.76 15.32 -1.87
CA ILE A 21 -11.16 15.23 -3.20
C ILE A 21 -12.26 15.47 -4.24
N PRO A 22 -12.17 16.51 -5.08
CA PRO A 22 -13.25 16.87 -6.01
C PRO A 22 -13.66 15.74 -6.96
N GLU A 23 -12.71 14.90 -7.38
CA GLU A 23 -12.93 13.75 -8.25
C GLU A 23 -13.70 12.61 -7.57
N ILE A 24 -13.72 12.57 -6.23
CA ILE A 24 -14.46 11.58 -5.45
C ILE A 24 -15.76 12.21 -4.94
N GLY A 25 -15.69 13.20 -4.05
CA GLY A 25 -16.88 13.79 -3.43
C GLY A 25 -17.72 12.79 -2.63
N GLU A 26 -18.86 13.23 -2.10
CA GLU A 26 -19.82 12.32 -1.46
C GLU A 26 -20.43 11.32 -2.46
N GLN A 27 -20.65 11.75 -3.71
CA GLN A 27 -21.22 10.92 -4.77
C GLN A 27 -20.29 9.76 -5.16
N GLY A 28 -19.00 10.03 -5.34
CA GLY A 28 -18.02 8.99 -5.65
C GLY A 28 -17.84 8.03 -4.48
N GLN A 29 -17.75 8.54 -3.25
CA GLN A 29 -17.64 7.67 -2.08
C GLN A 29 -18.85 6.73 -1.95
N LYS A 30 -20.06 7.18 -2.30
CA LYS A 30 -21.23 6.30 -2.37
C LYS A 30 -21.11 5.23 -3.44
N LYS A 31 -20.61 5.58 -4.63
CA LYS A 31 -20.37 4.58 -5.68
C LYS A 31 -19.42 3.48 -5.19
N LEU A 32 -18.38 3.84 -4.42
CA LEU A 32 -17.51 2.84 -3.77
C LEU A 32 -18.30 1.96 -2.79
N LEU A 33 -19.14 2.56 -1.94
CA LEU A 33 -19.97 1.81 -0.99
C LEU A 33 -21.01 0.92 -1.67
N ASP A 34 -21.43 1.25 -2.88
CA ASP A 34 -22.37 0.45 -3.68
C ASP A 34 -21.64 -0.57 -4.57
N SER A 35 -20.30 -0.51 -4.66
CA SER A 35 -19.51 -1.39 -5.51
C SER A 35 -19.31 -2.78 -4.91
N THR A 36 -19.08 -3.74 -5.80
CA THR A 36 -18.79 -5.13 -5.47
C THR A 36 -17.47 -5.54 -6.11
N VAL A 37 -16.55 -6.08 -5.31
CA VAL A 37 -15.25 -6.54 -5.77
C VAL A 37 -15.12 -8.03 -5.55
N LEU A 38 -14.68 -8.73 -6.59
CA LEU A 38 -14.38 -10.15 -6.56
C LEU A 38 -12.87 -10.34 -6.50
N VAL A 39 -12.36 -11.06 -5.51
CA VAL A 39 -10.92 -11.26 -5.29
C VAL A 39 -10.58 -12.73 -5.39
N TYR A 40 -9.73 -13.09 -6.36
CA TYR A 40 -9.08 -14.40 -6.43
C TYR A 40 -7.68 -14.23 -5.85
N CYS A 41 -7.39 -14.94 -4.77
CA CYS A 41 -6.11 -14.82 -4.09
C CYS A 41 -5.60 -16.16 -3.58
N GLU A 42 -4.28 -16.29 -3.48
CA GLU A 42 -3.63 -17.54 -3.09
C GLU A 42 -3.98 -17.95 -1.66
N ASN A 43 -3.84 -17.04 -0.71
CA ASN A 43 -4.02 -17.30 0.70
C ASN A 43 -4.39 -16.00 1.46
N THR A 44 -4.67 -16.16 2.76
CA THR A 44 -5.03 -15.07 3.67
C THR A 44 -3.95 -13.99 3.80
N ASP A 45 -2.67 -14.35 3.77
CA ASP A 45 -1.57 -13.38 3.90
C ASP A 45 -1.44 -12.51 2.65
N SER A 46 -1.61 -13.12 1.48
CA SER A 46 -1.65 -12.39 0.21
C SER A 46 -2.88 -11.48 0.12
N LEU A 47 -4.03 -11.93 0.66
CA LEU A 47 -5.30 -11.19 0.63
C LEU A 47 -5.29 -9.99 1.59
N ARG A 48 -4.68 -10.11 2.77
CA ARG A 48 -4.79 -9.14 3.87
C ARG A 48 -4.55 -7.68 3.47
N PRO A 49 -3.43 -7.28 2.83
CA PRO A 49 -3.24 -5.89 2.45
C PRO A 49 -4.30 -5.41 1.45
N LEU A 50 -4.72 -6.27 0.51
CA LEU A 50 -5.75 -5.92 -0.48
C LEU A 50 -7.10 -5.70 0.20
N ALA A 51 -7.51 -6.63 1.07
CA ALA A 51 -8.77 -6.54 1.79
C ALA A 51 -8.83 -5.31 2.70
N TYR A 52 -7.74 -4.99 3.42
CA TYR A 52 -7.67 -3.78 4.23
C TYR A 52 -7.80 -2.50 3.39
N TYR A 53 -7.12 -2.40 2.24
CA TYR A 53 -7.22 -1.20 1.42
C TYR A 53 -8.56 -1.09 0.68
N LEU A 54 -9.13 -2.18 0.18
CA LEU A 54 -10.49 -2.16 -0.39
C LEU A 54 -11.50 -1.69 0.67
N ALA A 55 -11.43 -2.25 1.88
CA ALA A 55 -12.29 -1.82 2.98
C ALA A 55 -12.03 -0.37 3.37
N ALA A 56 -10.78 0.06 3.57
CA ALA A 56 -10.46 1.46 3.88
C ALA A 56 -10.96 2.44 2.81
N MET A 57 -10.98 2.05 1.54
CA MET A 57 -11.53 2.87 0.45
C MET A 57 -13.06 2.95 0.47
N GLY A 58 -13.72 2.12 1.26
CA GLY A 58 -15.17 2.04 1.37
C GLY A 58 -15.78 1.23 0.24
N ILE A 59 -15.11 0.17 -0.20
CA ILE A 59 -15.74 -0.84 -1.07
C ILE A 59 -16.80 -1.58 -0.25
N GLY A 60 -18.06 -1.56 -0.71
CA GLY A 60 -19.18 -2.09 0.07
C GLY A 60 -19.22 -3.60 0.20
N LYS A 61 -18.83 -4.34 -0.85
CA LYS A 61 -18.86 -5.81 -0.86
C LYS A 61 -17.57 -6.36 -1.45
N ILE A 62 -16.93 -7.28 -0.72
CA ILE A 62 -15.74 -8.00 -1.14
C ILE A 62 -16.06 -9.50 -1.09
N PHE A 63 -15.95 -10.19 -2.21
CA PHE A 63 -16.12 -11.64 -2.29
C PHE A 63 -14.78 -12.29 -2.59
N CYS A 64 -14.38 -13.27 -1.79
CA CYS A 64 -13.06 -13.86 -1.84
C CYS A 64 -13.10 -15.32 -2.29
N ASP A 65 -12.33 -15.61 -3.33
CA ASP A 65 -11.96 -16.96 -3.74
C ASP A 65 -10.51 -17.22 -3.32
N LEU A 66 -10.33 -18.08 -2.32
CA LEU A 66 -9.02 -18.40 -1.75
C LEU A 66 -8.65 -19.84 -2.04
N GLN A 67 -7.43 -20.05 -2.56
CA GLN A 67 -6.86 -21.39 -2.70
C GLN A 67 -6.60 -22.02 -1.32
N ASP A 68 -6.03 -21.24 -0.39
CA ASP A 68 -5.89 -21.59 1.03
C ASP A 68 -6.74 -20.65 1.90
N LYS A 69 -7.68 -21.24 2.65
CA LYS A 69 -8.66 -20.54 3.50
C LYS A 69 -8.21 -20.44 4.96
N ILE A 70 -7.03 -20.95 5.33
CA ILE A 70 -6.55 -20.93 6.72
C ILE A 70 -6.49 -19.47 7.23
N GLY A 71 -7.20 -19.20 8.33
CA GLY A 71 -7.22 -17.88 8.97
C GLY A 71 -8.13 -16.84 8.30
N ALA A 72 -8.84 -17.18 7.21
CA ALA A 72 -9.66 -16.23 6.47
C ALA A 72 -10.81 -15.63 7.31
N ASP A 73 -11.49 -16.42 8.15
CA ASP A 73 -12.56 -15.90 9.02
C ASP A 73 -12.05 -14.84 10.01
N SER A 74 -10.84 -15.02 10.55
CA SER A 74 -10.20 -14.01 11.42
C SER A 74 -9.89 -12.74 10.63
N LEU A 75 -9.37 -12.88 9.41
CA LEU A 75 -9.12 -11.72 8.55
C LEU A 75 -10.43 -11.00 8.20
N PHE A 76 -11.51 -11.73 7.91
CA PHE A 76 -12.81 -11.12 7.59
C PHE A 76 -13.35 -10.31 8.77
N ALA A 77 -13.24 -10.84 9.99
CA ALA A 77 -13.58 -10.10 11.21
C ALA A 77 -12.72 -8.84 11.40
N GLU A 78 -11.42 -8.90 11.10
CA GLU A 78 -10.52 -7.73 11.13
C GLU A 78 -10.91 -6.67 10.10
N VAL A 79 -11.28 -7.08 8.89
CA VAL A 79 -11.72 -6.19 7.81
C VAL A 79 -13.02 -5.48 8.19
N ILE A 80 -13.98 -6.19 8.80
CA ILE A 80 -15.24 -5.61 9.28
C ILE A 80 -14.99 -4.65 10.45
N ASP A 81 -14.05 -4.97 11.35
CA ASP A 81 -13.66 -4.06 12.44
C ASP A 81 -12.91 -2.82 11.90
N LEU A 82 -12.13 -2.94 10.82
CA LEU A 82 -11.51 -1.79 10.15
C LEU A 82 -12.57 -0.90 9.48
N ASN A 83 -13.57 -1.50 8.83
CA ASN A 83 -14.65 -0.78 8.18
C ASN A 83 -16.00 -1.52 8.28
N ASN A 84 -16.90 -0.99 9.10
CA ASN A 84 -18.23 -1.55 9.33
C ASN A 84 -19.23 -1.28 8.18
N ASP A 85 -18.89 -0.43 7.22
CA ASP A 85 -19.65 -0.24 5.97
C ASP A 85 -19.34 -1.35 4.94
N THR A 86 -18.24 -2.08 5.12
CA THR A 86 -17.79 -3.13 4.19
C THR A 86 -18.27 -4.51 4.65
N LYS A 87 -18.81 -5.28 3.71
CA LYS A 87 -19.05 -6.72 3.86
C LYS A 87 -17.97 -7.50 3.14
N ILE A 88 -17.43 -8.53 3.78
CA ILE A 88 -16.49 -9.47 3.18
C ILE A 88 -16.96 -10.90 3.45
N ASP A 89 -16.95 -11.75 2.42
CA ASP A 89 -17.39 -13.14 2.52
C ASP A 89 -16.68 -14.00 1.46
N TYR A 90 -16.79 -15.33 1.58
CA TYR A 90 -16.35 -16.26 0.55
C TYR A 90 -17.21 -16.14 -0.71
N LEU A 91 -16.59 -16.39 -1.85
CA LEU A 91 -17.30 -16.63 -3.10
C LEU A 91 -17.95 -18.03 -3.04
N ASN A 92 -19.23 -18.10 -2.67
CA ASN A 92 -20.05 -19.31 -2.73
C ASN A 92 -21.32 -19.03 -3.54
N GLU A 93 -21.73 -19.98 -4.40
CA GLU A 93 -22.95 -19.84 -5.23
C GLU A 93 -24.25 -19.80 -4.39
N GLU A 94 -24.25 -20.34 -3.17
CA GLU A 94 -25.46 -20.52 -2.34
C GLU A 94 -25.84 -19.31 -1.46
N ASN A 95 -24.90 -18.40 -1.15
CA ASN A 95 -25.12 -17.35 -0.14
C ASN A 95 -26.00 -16.18 -0.59
N TYR A 96 -26.36 -16.10 -1.88
CA TYR A 96 -27.35 -15.15 -2.38
C TYR A 96 -28.44 -15.93 -3.10
N SER A 97 -29.70 -15.72 -2.69
CA SER A 97 -30.88 -16.16 -3.43
C SER A 97 -30.87 -15.46 -4.80
N GLY A 98 -30.21 -16.09 -5.77
CA GLY A 98 -29.89 -15.54 -7.10
C GLY A 98 -28.51 -15.91 -7.66
N GLY A 99 -27.56 -16.31 -6.80
CA GLY A 99 -26.19 -16.64 -7.20
C GLY A 99 -25.35 -15.42 -7.59
N PHE A 100 -24.02 -15.56 -7.53
CA PHE A 100 -23.09 -14.48 -7.91
C PHE A 100 -23.26 -14.06 -9.38
N SER A 101 -23.67 -15.00 -10.24
CA SER A 101 -24.04 -14.74 -11.64
C SER A 101 -25.15 -13.70 -11.78
N GLU A 102 -26.12 -13.65 -10.86
CA GLU A 102 -27.18 -12.64 -10.88
C GLU A 102 -26.65 -11.27 -10.43
N ILE A 103 -25.74 -11.20 -9.45
CA ILE A 103 -25.05 -9.95 -9.09
C ILE A 103 -24.28 -9.41 -10.30
N TYR A 104 -23.56 -10.27 -11.01
CA TYR A 104 -22.83 -9.87 -12.20
C TYR A 104 -23.79 -9.41 -13.32
N GLU A 105 -24.82 -10.18 -13.67
CA GLU A 105 -25.77 -9.79 -14.71
C GLU A 105 -26.53 -8.50 -14.36
N ASN A 106 -26.87 -8.28 -13.08
CA ASN A 106 -27.48 -7.03 -12.62
C ASN A 106 -26.52 -5.82 -12.74
N ASN A 107 -25.21 -6.03 -12.62
CA ASN A 107 -24.20 -4.97 -12.71
C ASN A 107 -23.55 -4.86 -14.10
N LYS A 108 -23.81 -5.79 -15.02
CA LYS A 108 -23.23 -5.79 -16.37
C LYS A 108 -23.57 -4.53 -17.18
N ASN A 109 -24.73 -3.94 -16.90
CA ASN A 109 -25.16 -2.66 -17.48
C ASN A 109 -24.59 -1.42 -16.76
N HIS A 110 -23.98 -1.61 -15.59
CA HIS A 110 -23.28 -0.60 -14.78
C HIS A 110 -21.87 -1.10 -14.41
N PRO A 111 -21.00 -1.33 -15.41
CA PRO A 111 -19.70 -1.97 -15.22
C PRO A 111 -18.78 -1.22 -14.25
N GLN A 112 -19.03 0.08 -14.01
CA GLN A 112 -18.31 0.85 -12.99
C GLN A 112 -18.65 0.48 -11.54
N ASN A 113 -19.59 -0.41 -11.23
CA ASN A 113 -19.84 -0.81 -9.84
C ASN A 113 -19.27 -2.19 -9.51
N PHE A 114 -18.44 -2.73 -10.41
CA PHE A 114 -17.94 -4.09 -10.32
C PHE A 114 -16.50 -4.20 -10.83
N CYS A 115 -15.63 -4.90 -10.10
CA CYS A 115 -14.29 -5.24 -10.58
C CYS A 115 -13.89 -6.65 -10.07
N ARG A 116 -13.22 -7.44 -10.91
CA ARG A 116 -12.51 -8.65 -10.46
C ARG A 116 -11.04 -8.34 -10.27
N ILE A 117 -10.43 -8.82 -9.19
CA ILE A 117 -9.01 -8.73 -8.89
C ILE A 117 -8.45 -10.14 -8.76
N VAL A 118 -7.40 -10.45 -9.50
CA VAL A 118 -6.62 -11.68 -9.38
C VAL A 118 -5.25 -11.30 -8.85
N LEU A 119 -4.92 -11.72 -7.62
CA LEU A 119 -3.69 -11.36 -6.94
C LEU A 119 -2.97 -12.60 -6.43
N GLY A 120 -1.71 -12.76 -6.81
CA GLY A 120 -0.85 -13.79 -6.21
C GLY A 120 0.39 -14.07 -7.04
N ASN A 121 1.09 -15.14 -6.69
CA ASN A 121 2.25 -15.56 -7.45
C ASN A 121 1.85 -16.14 -8.83
N TYR A 122 2.84 -16.28 -9.70
CA TYR A 122 2.63 -16.82 -11.05
C TYR A 122 1.98 -18.22 -11.04
N SER A 123 2.40 -19.08 -10.10
CA SER A 123 1.87 -20.45 -9.98
C SER A 123 0.39 -20.47 -9.58
N PHE A 124 -0.04 -19.59 -8.68
CA PHE A 124 -1.44 -19.42 -8.29
C PHE A 124 -2.31 -19.04 -9.50
N ILE A 125 -1.87 -18.04 -10.27
CA ILE A 125 -2.63 -17.57 -11.45
C ILE A 125 -2.70 -18.69 -12.50
N LYS A 126 -1.59 -19.40 -12.74
CA LYS A 126 -1.55 -20.57 -13.62
C LYS A 126 -2.53 -21.66 -13.17
N ASN A 127 -2.50 -22.04 -11.90
CA ASN A 127 -3.39 -23.07 -11.36
C ASN A 127 -4.87 -22.64 -11.40
N SER A 128 -5.14 -21.34 -11.34
CA SER A 128 -6.48 -20.75 -11.44
C SER A 128 -6.97 -20.58 -12.88
N ALA A 129 -6.12 -20.80 -13.90
CA ALA A 129 -6.41 -20.44 -15.30
C ALA A 129 -7.72 -21.04 -15.82
N ALA A 130 -7.96 -22.34 -15.61
CA ALA A 130 -9.17 -23.01 -16.08
C ALA A 130 -10.45 -22.38 -15.50
N LYS A 131 -10.42 -22.03 -14.20
CA LYS A 131 -11.53 -21.34 -13.53
C LYS A 131 -11.71 -19.93 -14.06
N LEU A 132 -10.63 -19.16 -14.17
CA LEU A 132 -10.63 -17.81 -14.67
C LEU A 132 -11.17 -17.69 -16.10
N LEU A 133 -10.89 -18.68 -16.97
CA LEU A 133 -11.39 -18.75 -18.35
C LEU A 133 -12.90 -19.07 -18.43
N ASN A 134 -13.44 -19.80 -17.47
CA ASN A 134 -14.87 -20.09 -17.38
C ASN A 134 -15.67 -18.86 -16.88
N ASP A 135 -15.06 -18.09 -15.99
CA ASP A 135 -15.67 -16.93 -15.35
C ASP A 135 -15.59 -15.67 -16.25
N LYS A 136 -16.73 -15.21 -16.77
CA LYS A 136 -16.85 -14.07 -17.71
C LYS A 136 -16.81 -12.68 -17.04
N TYR A 137 -16.17 -12.55 -15.88
CA TYR A 137 -16.20 -11.32 -15.09
C TYR A 137 -15.22 -10.27 -15.64
N LEU A 138 -15.74 -9.15 -16.13
CA LEU A 138 -14.97 -7.97 -16.54
C LEU A 138 -15.54 -6.70 -15.90
N PRO A 139 -14.72 -5.67 -15.64
CA PRO A 139 -13.27 -5.61 -15.83
C PRO A 139 -12.50 -6.53 -14.85
N THR A 140 -11.31 -7.00 -15.26
CA THR A 140 -10.41 -7.79 -14.40
C THR A 140 -9.04 -7.13 -14.26
N ILE A 141 -8.63 -6.86 -13.03
CA ILE A 141 -7.28 -6.45 -12.64
C ILE A 141 -6.50 -7.72 -12.31
N ILE A 142 -5.34 -7.93 -12.93
CA ILE A 142 -4.45 -9.04 -12.61
C ILE A 142 -3.13 -8.49 -12.10
N SER A 143 -2.67 -9.00 -10.97
CA SER A 143 -1.33 -8.75 -10.45
C SER A 143 -0.63 -10.06 -10.11
N ALA A 144 0.41 -10.37 -10.89
CA ALA A 144 1.32 -11.48 -10.64
C ALA A 144 2.59 -10.98 -9.93
N ASN A 145 3.02 -11.65 -8.87
CA ASN A 145 4.18 -11.21 -8.08
C ASN A 145 5.15 -12.33 -7.68
N SER A 146 6.36 -11.91 -7.31
CA SER A 146 7.46 -12.68 -6.71
C SER A 146 8.01 -11.87 -5.51
N GLN A 147 9.14 -12.25 -4.91
CA GLN A 147 9.57 -11.66 -3.64
C GLN A 147 9.73 -10.13 -3.70
N TRP A 148 10.34 -9.62 -4.77
CA TRP A 148 10.65 -8.20 -4.97
C TRP A 148 9.97 -7.59 -6.18
N LYS A 149 9.49 -8.43 -7.10
CA LYS A 149 8.91 -7.99 -8.36
C LYS A 149 7.42 -8.26 -8.44
N GLY A 150 6.75 -7.49 -9.26
CA GLY A 150 5.37 -7.75 -9.59
C GLY A 150 4.92 -7.04 -10.83
N THR A 151 3.70 -7.36 -11.23
CA THR A 151 3.05 -6.80 -12.41
C THR A 151 1.64 -6.34 -12.08
N LEU A 152 1.08 -5.45 -12.89
CA LEU A 152 -0.33 -5.07 -12.82
C LEU A 152 -0.85 -4.74 -14.21
N GLN A 153 -1.99 -5.32 -14.58
CA GLN A 153 -2.69 -5.02 -15.83
C GLN A 153 -4.21 -5.15 -15.64
N THR A 154 -4.96 -4.28 -16.30
CA THR A 154 -6.42 -4.30 -16.30
C THR A 154 -6.97 -4.69 -17.67
N PHE A 155 -7.79 -5.75 -17.68
CA PHE A 155 -8.49 -6.24 -18.84
C PHE A 155 -9.94 -5.79 -18.83
N ILE A 156 -10.36 -5.17 -19.93
CA ILE A 156 -11.75 -4.77 -20.20
C ILE A 156 -12.34 -5.50 -21.40
N ASN A 157 -11.54 -6.33 -22.07
CA ASN A 157 -11.91 -7.10 -23.26
C ASN A 157 -11.66 -8.60 -22.98
N GLU A 158 -12.68 -9.43 -23.28
CA GLU A 158 -12.68 -10.86 -22.96
C GLU A 158 -11.62 -11.63 -23.75
N ASP A 159 -11.42 -11.31 -25.03
CA ASP A 159 -10.47 -12.01 -25.88
C ASP A 159 -9.02 -11.73 -25.45
N LEU A 160 -8.70 -10.46 -25.14
CA LEU A 160 -7.39 -10.09 -24.60
C LEU A 160 -7.11 -10.78 -23.26
N PHE A 161 -8.11 -10.84 -22.38
CA PHE A 161 -8.00 -11.55 -21.10
C PHE A 161 -7.75 -13.06 -21.31
N LYS A 162 -8.53 -13.71 -22.18
CA LYS A 162 -8.39 -15.14 -22.46
C LYS A 162 -7.03 -15.46 -23.07
N ASN A 163 -6.56 -14.65 -24.02
CA ASN A 163 -5.23 -14.81 -24.62
C ASN A 163 -4.12 -14.68 -23.57
N PHE A 164 -4.26 -13.74 -22.64
CA PHE A 164 -3.30 -13.57 -21.55
C PHE A 164 -3.28 -14.78 -20.60
N ILE A 165 -4.44 -15.27 -20.18
CA ILE A 165 -4.52 -16.44 -19.29
C ILE A 165 -3.98 -17.71 -19.98
N ALA A 166 -4.25 -17.88 -21.28
CA ALA A 166 -3.69 -18.98 -22.07
C ALA A 166 -2.15 -18.92 -22.13
N LEU A 167 -1.57 -17.74 -22.34
CA LEU A 167 -0.11 -17.54 -22.31
C LEU A 167 0.51 -17.96 -20.97
N ILE A 168 -0.18 -17.67 -19.85
CA ILE A 168 0.31 -18.05 -18.51
C ILE A 168 0.32 -19.56 -18.32
N ALA A 169 -0.73 -20.24 -18.82
CA ALA A 169 -0.94 -21.67 -18.64
C ALA A 169 0.17 -22.54 -19.26
N ASP A 170 0.79 -22.07 -20.36
CA ASP A 170 1.76 -22.85 -21.14
C ASP A 170 3.19 -22.86 -20.58
N ASN A 171 3.53 -21.98 -19.63
CA ASN A 171 4.91 -21.89 -19.09
C ASN A 171 5.17 -22.84 -17.92
N ASN A 172 6.36 -23.43 -17.86
CA ASN A 172 6.80 -24.27 -16.73
C ASN A 172 7.05 -23.43 -15.47
N THR A 173 6.54 -23.88 -14.32
CA THR A 173 6.67 -23.17 -13.04
C THR A 173 7.81 -23.70 -12.19
N LYS A 174 8.43 -22.80 -11.42
CA LYS A 174 9.25 -23.13 -10.24
C LYS A 174 8.60 -22.49 -9.01
N ASP A 175 8.88 -23.03 -7.83
CA ASP A 175 8.46 -22.42 -6.57
C ASP A 175 9.16 -21.07 -6.36
N PHE A 176 8.36 -20.01 -6.32
CA PHE A 176 8.81 -18.68 -5.94
C PHE A 176 8.88 -18.57 -4.42
N SER A 177 9.82 -17.77 -3.91
CA SER A 177 9.80 -17.38 -2.50
C SER A 177 8.51 -16.61 -2.20
N PRO A 178 7.90 -16.74 -1.01
CA PRO A 178 6.67 -16.03 -0.66
C PRO A 178 6.84 -14.52 -0.83
N PRO A 179 5.99 -13.87 -1.65
CA PRO A 179 6.04 -12.43 -1.86
C PRO A 179 5.45 -11.72 -0.64
N PHE A 180 6.23 -10.87 0.03
CA PHE A 180 5.70 -10.06 1.14
C PHE A 180 5.56 -8.59 0.73
N LEU A 181 6.65 -7.85 0.49
CA LEU A 181 6.59 -6.43 0.09
C LEU A 181 6.01 -6.23 -1.31
N ALA A 182 6.40 -7.06 -2.27
CA ALA A 182 5.85 -6.99 -3.61
C ALA A 182 4.35 -7.31 -3.63
N ASN A 183 3.90 -8.29 -2.83
CA ASN A 183 2.48 -8.58 -2.68
C ASN A 183 1.72 -7.40 -2.06
N ALA A 184 2.26 -6.79 -1.01
CA ALA A 184 1.65 -5.63 -0.37
C ALA A 184 1.55 -4.42 -1.31
N LEU A 185 2.58 -4.18 -2.13
CA LEU A 185 2.55 -3.16 -3.18
C LEU A 185 1.49 -3.50 -4.25
N SER A 186 1.52 -4.71 -4.80
CA SER A 186 0.54 -5.23 -5.77
C SER A 186 -0.90 -5.07 -5.30
N ALA A 187 -1.16 -5.43 -4.04
CA ALA A 187 -2.46 -5.29 -3.40
C ALA A 187 -2.92 -3.82 -3.37
N THR A 188 -2.02 -2.92 -2.99
CA THR A 188 -2.34 -1.51 -2.89
C THR A 188 -2.56 -0.86 -4.26
N LEU A 189 -1.72 -1.18 -5.25
CA LEU A 189 -1.90 -0.72 -6.62
C LEU A 189 -3.20 -1.26 -7.23
N SER A 190 -3.55 -2.53 -6.96
CA SER A 190 -4.81 -3.12 -7.39
C SER A 190 -6.02 -2.44 -6.76
N SER A 191 -5.92 -2.01 -5.50
CA SER A 191 -7.00 -1.25 -4.84
C SER A 191 -7.19 0.14 -5.47
N ILE A 192 -6.10 0.83 -5.82
CA ILE A 192 -6.15 2.12 -6.56
C ILE A 192 -6.83 1.92 -7.91
N GLU A 193 -6.40 0.89 -8.65
CA GLU A 193 -6.93 0.57 -9.96
C GLU A 193 -8.42 0.21 -9.91
N CYS A 194 -8.88 -0.51 -8.86
CA CYS A 194 -10.31 -0.78 -8.68
C CYS A 194 -11.09 0.50 -8.35
N VAL A 195 -10.56 1.41 -7.52
CA VAL A 195 -11.20 2.71 -7.28
C VAL A 195 -11.32 3.53 -8.57
N LYS A 196 -10.27 3.54 -9.41
CA LYS A 196 -10.30 4.20 -10.73
C LYS A 196 -11.39 3.65 -11.62
N LEU A 197 -11.51 2.32 -11.72
CA LEU A 197 -12.59 1.66 -12.43
C LEU A 197 -13.97 2.04 -11.86
N CYS A 198 -14.08 2.07 -10.52
CA CYS A 198 -15.37 2.30 -9.88
C CYS A 198 -15.88 3.74 -10.06
N LEU A 199 -14.95 4.70 -10.09
CA LEU A 199 -15.25 6.12 -10.19
C LEU A 199 -15.14 6.66 -11.61
N ASN A 200 -14.57 5.89 -12.53
CA ASN A 200 -14.19 6.31 -13.88
C ASN A 200 -13.29 7.56 -13.84
N ILE A 201 -12.20 7.47 -13.07
CA ILE A 201 -11.19 8.53 -12.90
C ILE A 201 -9.81 8.03 -13.34
N GLY A 202 -8.98 8.95 -13.85
CA GLY A 202 -7.64 8.61 -14.34
C GLY A 202 -7.66 7.69 -15.57
N ASN A 203 -6.52 7.02 -15.81
CA ASN A 203 -6.32 6.12 -16.94
C ASN A 203 -6.26 4.67 -16.46
N ILE A 204 -7.09 3.79 -17.03
CA ILE A 204 -7.01 2.35 -16.74
C ILE A 204 -5.67 1.81 -17.27
N THR A 205 -5.00 0.99 -16.45
CA THR A 205 -3.68 0.39 -16.71
C THR A 205 -3.81 -0.77 -17.70
N LYS A 206 -4.05 -0.45 -18.98
CA LYS A 206 -4.20 -1.44 -20.06
C LYS A 206 -2.87 -2.06 -20.48
N ASP A 207 -1.81 -1.27 -20.44
CA ASP A 207 -0.44 -1.75 -20.63
C ASP A 207 0.06 -2.31 -19.30
N MET A 208 0.81 -3.40 -19.33
CA MET A 208 1.26 -4.06 -18.12
C MET A 208 2.34 -3.19 -17.44
N LEU A 209 2.06 -2.79 -16.20
CA LEU A 209 3.07 -2.24 -15.30
C LEU A 209 3.92 -3.39 -14.77
N PHE A 210 5.23 -3.29 -14.93
CA PHE A 210 6.24 -4.10 -14.27
C PHE A 210 6.92 -3.26 -13.20
N PHE A 211 7.10 -3.82 -12.00
CA PHE A 211 7.87 -3.18 -10.94
C PHE A 211 8.88 -4.14 -10.31
N ASP A 212 10.04 -3.60 -9.95
CA ASP A 212 11.12 -4.27 -9.23
C ASP A 212 11.52 -3.39 -8.04
N LEU A 213 11.08 -3.76 -6.84
CA LEU A 213 11.38 -3.05 -5.60
C LEU A 213 12.85 -3.21 -5.18
N PHE A 214 13.54 -4.24 -5.63
CA PHE A 214 14.95 -4.46 -5.31
C PHE A 214 15.83 -3.44 -6.03
N ASN A 215 15.50 -3.10 -7.27
CA ASN A 215 16.22 -2.13 -8.08
C ASN A 215 15.57 -0.74 -8.15
N MET A 216 14.34 -0.58 -7.64
CA MET A 216 13.47 0.59 -7.86
C MET A 216 13.29 0.87 -9.35
N GLU A 217 12.90 -0.15 -10.10
CA GLU A 217 12.64 -0.03 -11.54
C GLU A 217 11.15 -0.26 -11.79
N PHE A 218 10.56 0.63 -12.59
CA PHE A 218 9.15 0.60 -12.95
C PHE A 218 9.03 0.83 -14.45
N LYS A 219 8.22 0.02 -15.14
CA LYS A 219 8.08 0.11 -16.59
C LYS A 219 6.68 -0.31 -17.01
N GLN A 220 6.01 0.51 -17.82
CA GLN A 220 4.80 0.10 -18.53
C GLN A 220 5.16 -0.37 -19.95
N THR A 221 4.53 -1.45 -20.41
CA THR A 221 4.71 -1.99 -21.77
C THR A 221 3.48 -2.78 -22.21
N ASP A 222 3.18 -2.74 -23.50
CA ASP A 222 2.11 -3.52 -24.13
C ASP A 222 2.51 -5.00 -24.34
N ASN A 223 3.81 -5.29 -24.36
CA ASN A 223 4.36 -6.63 -24.53
C ASN A 223 4.43 -7.45 -23.23
N ASN A 224 3.62 -8.51 -23.17
CA ASN A 224 3.54 -9.44 -22.03
C ASN A 224 4.45 -10.69 -22.16
N ALA A 225 5.19 -10.84 -23.26
CA ALA A 225 5.92 -12.08 -23.57
C ALA A 225 6.97 -12.48 -22.52
N ASN A 226 7.52 -11.51 -21.79
CA ASN A 226 8.61 -11.73 -20.82
C ASN A 226 8.14 -11.81 -19.36
N LEU A 227 6.83 -11.97 -19.11
CA LEU A 227 6.26 -12.00 -17.75
C LEU A 227 6.93 -13.04 -16.84
N PHE A 228 7.01 -14.29 -17.32
CA PHE A 228 7.61 -15.38 -16.54
C PHE A 228 9.09 -15.12 -16.25
N GLU A 229 9.86 -14.70 -17.27
CA GLU A 229 11.29 -14.41 -17.12
C GLU A 229 11.53 -13.26 -16.13
N PHE A 230 10.70 -12.22 -16.18
CA PHE A 230 10.80 -11.09 -15.27
C PHE A 230 10.59 -11.50 -13.81
N LEU A 231 9.52 -12.26 -13.53
CA LEU A 231 9.17 -12.72 -12.18
C LEU A 231 10.08 -13.84 -11.68
N ASN A 232 10.84 -14.51 -12.56
CA ASN A 232 11.80 -15.54 -12.20
C ASN A 232 13.03 -14.93 -11.51
N GLU A 233 12.96 -14.83 -10.18
CA GLU A 233 14.05 -14.38 -9.34
C GLU A 233 15.03 -15.53 -9.07
N ALA A 234 16.18 -15.50 -9.75
CA ALA A 234 17.21 -16.53 -9.60
C ALA A 234 17.95 -16.50 -8.24
N ASN A 235 17.88 -15.38 -7.52
CA ASN A 235 18.66 -15.15 -6.30
C ASN A 235 17.76 -15.14 -5.06
N LYS A 236 17.64 -16.29 -4.40
CA LYS A 236 17.15 -16.34 -3.01
C LYS A 236 18.21 -15.72 -2.11
N MET A 237 18.06 -14.43 -1.79
CA MET A 237 18.93 -13.78 -0.81
C MET A 237 18.37 -14.04 0.59
N ASP A 238 19.12 -14.75 1.41
CA ASP A 238 18.81 -14.88 2.83
C ASP A 238 19.18 -13.58 3.57
N ILE A 239 18.25 -12.63 3.54
CA ILE A 239 18.37 -11.36 4.28
C ILE A 239 17.82 -11.48 5.71
N LYS A 240 17.25 -12.64 6.07
CA LYS A 240 16.50 -12.83 7.31
C LYS A 240 17.37 -12.56 8.54
N GLN A 241 18.59 -13.11 8.54
CA GLN A 241 19.52 -12.92 9.66
C GLN A 241 19.89 -11.44 9.88
N LYS A 242 20.02 -10.65 8.79
CA LYS A 242 20.33 -9.21 8.92
C LYS A 242 19.15 -8.42 9.48
N LEU A 243 17.92 -8.80 9.12
CA LEU A 243 16.71 -8.14 9.59
C LEU A 243 16.35 -8.52 11.03
N SER A 244 16.68 -9.74 11.47
CA SER A 244 16.43 -10.20 12.84
C SER A 244 17.30 -9.50 13.90
N ASP A 245 18.38 -8.84 13.51
CA ASP A 245 19.21 -8.06 14.44
C ASP A 245 18.90 -6.56 14.39
N ALA A 246 18.12 -6.12 13.39
CA ALA A 246 17.86 -4.71 13.13
C ALA A 246 16.77 -4.12 14.03
N LYS A 247 16.94 -2.83 14.35
CA LYS A 247 15.96 -2.01 15.05
C LYS A 247 15.53 -0.84 14.18
N VAL A 248 14.23 -0.72 13.91
CA VAL A 248 13.67 0.35 13.05
C VAL A 248 12.73 1.23 13.84
N LEU A 249 12.89 2.56 13.75
CA LEU A 249 11.95 3.53 14.30
C LEU A 249 11.00 4.03 13.21
N ILE A 250 9.70 3.89 13.42
CA ILE A 250 8.66 4.51 12.61
C ILE A 250 8.20 5.79 13.31
N VAL A 251 8.38 6.94 12.67
CA VAL A 251 7.95 8.25 13.18
C VAL A 251 6.67 8.66 12.47
N GLY A 252 5.55 8.63 13.19
CA GLY A 252 4.20 8.73 12.66
C GLY A 252 3.67 7.35 12.25
N VAL A 253 2.54 6.93 12.82
CA VAL A 253 1.89 5.62 12.58
C VAL A 253 0.56 5.80 11.82
N GLY A 254 0.42 6.92 11.12
CA GLY A 254 -0.73 7.25 10.28
C GLY A 254 -0.74 6.53 8.92
N GLY A 255 -1.17 7.22 7.87
CA GLY A 255 -1.40 6.61 6.55
C GLY A 255 -0.14 6.06 5.87
N LEU A 256 1.01 6.68 6.09
CA LEU A 256 2.32 6.20 5.64
C LEU A 256 2.92 5.18 6.60
N GLY A 257 2.79 5.45 7.91
CA GLY A 257 3.44 4.65 8.96
C GLY A 257 2.81 3.29 9.17
N SER A 258 1.48 3.19 9.04
CA SER A 258 0.73 1.93 9.12
C SER A 258 1.24 0.87 8.12
N PRO A 259 1.27 1.14 6.79
CA PRO A 259 1.82 0.21 5.81
C PRO A 259 3.32 -0.01 5.97
N ALA A 260 4.10 1.01 6.33
CA ALA A 260 5.53 0.82 6.58
C ALA A 260 5.78 -0.15 7.75
N ALA A 261 5.12 0.05 8.88
CA ALA A 261 5.24 -0.83 10.04
C ALA A 261 4.72 -2.25 9.77
N TYR A 262 3.62 -2.39 9.02
CA TYR A 262 3.15 -3.69 8.51
C TYR A 262 4.24 -4.37 7.68
N GLY A 263 4.80 -3.67 6.69
CA GLY A 263 5.85 -4.18 5.81
C GLY A 263 7.07 -4.66 6.59
N MET A 264 7.53 -3.88 7.57
CA MET A 264 8.67 -4.25 8.41
C MET A 264 8.39 -5.44 9.33
N ALA A 265 7.18 -5.56 9.88
CA ALA A 265 6.79 -6.71 10.69
C ALA A 265 6.72 -8.00 9.87
N MET A 266 6.25 -7.92 8.62
CA MET A 266 6.23 -9.04 7.67
C MET A 266 7.62 -9.35 7.08
N ALA A 267 8.55 -8.40 7.15
CA ALA A 267 9.95 -8.59 6.78
C ALA A 267 10.76 -9.32 7.86
N ASP A 268 10.15 -9.76 8.96
CA ASP A 268 10.82 -10.34 10.14
C ASP A 268 11.86 -9.39 10.78
N VAL A 269 11.63 -8.06 10.76
CA VAL A 269 12.42 -7.16 11.61
C VAL A 269 12.11 -7.42 13.08
N ASN A 270 13.15 -7.60 13.88
CA ASN A 270 13.00 -8.03 15.27
C ASN A 270 12.46 -6.92 16.19
N THR A 271 12.93 -5.68 16.07
CA THR A 271 12.48 -4.58 16.93
C THR A 271 11.93 -3.40 16.14
N LEU A 272 10.70 -3.00 16.46
CA LEU A 272 10.07 -1.77 15.96
C LEU A 272 9.84 -0.75 17.08
N GLY A 273 10.31 0.47 16.85
CA GLY A 273 9.88 1.66 17.59
C GLY A 273 8.71 2.31 16.88
N LEU A 274 7.63 2.64 17.62
CA LEU A 274 6.47 3.34 17.08
C LEU A 274 6.30 4.66 17.83
N LEU A 275 6.60 5.78 17.16
CA LEU A 275 6.45 7.12 17.73
C LEU A 275 5.26 7.83 17.10
N ASP A 276 4.21 8.06 17.90
CA ASP A 276 3.03 8.82 17.51
C ASP A 276 2.33 9.36 18.75
N LEU A 277 1.94 10.63 18.75
CA LEU A 277 1.21 11.25 19.86
C LEU A 277 -0.30 11.04 19.74
N ASP A 278 -0.81 10.88 18.52
CA ASP A 278 -2.24 10.96 18.25
C ASP A 278 -2.99 9.74 18.78
N GLU A 279 -4.31 9.91 18.92
CA GLU A 279 -5.26 8.83 19.14
C GLU A 279 -5.92 8.42 17.82
N VAL A 280 -6.44 7.20 17.77
CA VAL A 280 -7.20 6.69 16.63
C VAL A 280 -8.52 7.44 16.53
N GLU A 281 -8.77 8.05 15.38
CA GLU A 281 -10.07 8.65 15.05
C GLU A 281 -10.76 7.90 13.91
N MET A 282 -12.09 7.93 13.85
CA MET A 282 -12.85 7.35 12.74
C MET A 282 -12.41 7.87 11.37
N SER A 283 -12.10 9.18 11.26
CA SER A 283 -11.63 9.82 10.03
C SER A 283 -10.27 9.30 9.51
N ASN A 284 -9.60 8.47 10.30
CA ASN A 284 -8.31 7.87 10.00
C ASN A 284 -8.43 6.53 9.27
N LEU A 285 -9.52 5.79 9.54
CA LEU A 285 -9.69 4.39 9.12
C LEU A 285 -9.81 4.22 7.61
N ASN A 286 -10.12 5.31 6.88
CA ASN A 286 -10.07 5.34 5.43
C ASN A 286 -8.66 5.18 4.80
N ARG A 287 -7.58 5.10 5.59
CA ARG A 287 -6.20 4.92 5.07
C ARG A 287 -5.19 4.33 6.05
N GLN A 288 -5.55 4.16 7.33
CA GLN A 288 -4.63 3.74 8.40
C GLN A 288 -4.93 2.30 8.82
N ILE A 289 -4.39 1.35 8.05
CA ILE A 289 -4.77 -0.08 8.10
C ILE A 289 -4.38 -0.82 9.39
N LEU A 290 -3.59 -0.22 10.29
CA LEU A 290 -3.28 -0.82 11.61
C LEU A 290 -4.29 -0.45 12.70
N HIS A 291 -5.24 0.43 12.39
CA HIS A 291 -6.26 0.90 13.31
C HIS A 291 -7.63 0.35 12.93
N SER A 292 -8.60 0.43 13.82
CA SER A 292 -9.95 -0.10 13.58
C SER A 292 -10.98 0.60 14.47
N PHE A 293 -12.26 0.34 14.21
CA PHE A 293 -13.38 0.91 14.97
C PHE A 293 -13.32 0.56 16.45
N SER A 294 -13.03 -0.71 16.79
CA SER A 294 -12.89 -1.15 18.19
C SER A 294 -11.78 -0.46 18.97
N ARG A 295 -10.87 0.24 18.29
CA ARG A 295 -9.70 0.92 18.90
C ARG A 295 -9.75 2.44 18.75
N ILE A 296 -10.89 3.04 18.37
CA ILE A 296 -11.08 4.50 18.38
C ILE A 296 -10.84 5.04 19.81
N GLY A 297 -10.08 6.13 19.92
CA GLY A 297 -9.63 6.73 21.18
C GLY A 297 -8.40 6.07 21.81
N MET A 298 -7.91 4.95 21.27
CA MET A 298 -6.63 4.39 21.69
C MET A 298 -5.47 5.19 21.09
N PRO A 299 -4.36 5.42 21.80
CA PRO A 299 -3.16 5.99 21.20
C PRO A 299 -2.71 5.17 19.97
N LYS A 300 -2.43 5.83 18.84
CA LYS A 300 -2.11 5.16 17.57
C LYS A 300 -0.94 4.18 17.70
N ALA A 301 0.13 4.59 18.39
CA ALA A 301 1.27 3.71 18.64
C ALA A 301 0.87 2.41 19.36
N SER A 302 -0.06 2.47 20.32
CA SER A 302 -0.56 1.29 21.03
C SER A 302 -1.55 0.48 20.18
N SER A 303 -2.43 1.12 19.41
CA SER A 303 -3.31 0.40 18.48
C SER A 303 -2.50 -0.37 17.43
N ALA A 304 -1.43 0.23 16.91
CA ALA A 304 -0.57 -0.42 15.94
C ALA A 304 0.24 -1.56 16.58
N GLU A 305 0.76 -1.37 17.80
CA GLU A 305 1.41 -2.46 18.56
C GLU A 305 0.48 -3.68 18.68
N PHE A 306 -0.79 -3.47 19.05
CA PHE A 306 -1.78 -4.54 19.15
C PHE A 306 -1.90 -5.33 17.84
N MET A 307 -2.07 -4.62 16.73
CA MET A 307 -2.25 -5.25 15.41
C MET A 307 -0.97 -5.97 14.94
N LEU A 308 0.18 -5.34 15.10
CA LEU A 308 1.47 -5.90 14.67
C LEU A 308 1.85 -7.14 15.47
N LYS A 309 1.56 -7.19 16.78
CA LYS A 309 1.76 -8.39 17.61
C LYS A 309 0.78 -9.52 17.24
N LYS A 310 -0.41 -9.19 16.72
CA LYS A 310 -1.32 -10.21 16.18
C LYS A 310 -0.73 -10.84 14.91
N LEU A 311 -0.12 -10.03 14.05
CA LEU A 311 0.47 -10.47 12.78
C LEU A 311 1.80 -11.20 12.96
N ASN A 312 2.67 -10.70 13.84
CA ASN A 312 3.95 -11.31 14.17
C ASN A 312 4.11 -11.31 15.70
N PRO A 313 3.70 -12.40 16.40
CA PRO A 313 3.80 -12.48 17.86
C PRO A 313 5.23 -12.39 18.41
N SER A 314 6.24 -12.64 17.58
CA SER A 314 7.65 -12.62 17.99
C SER A 314 8.29 -11.24 17.96
N ILE A 315 7.63 -10.25 17.34
CA ILE A 315 8.19 -8.91 17.17
C ILE A 315 8.25 -8.14 18.50
N ASN A 316 9.39 -7.52 18.77
CA ASN A 316 9.56 -6.62 19.90
C ASN A 316 9.10 -5.21 19.50
N ILE A 317 8.10 -4.67 20.19
CA ILE A 317 7.56 -3.33 19.90
C ILE A 317 7.79 -2.41 21.10
N LYS A 318 8.36 -1.24 20.83
CA LYS A 318 8.50 -0.14 21.79
C LYS A 318 7.69 1.05 21.33
N THR A 319 6.70 1.46 22.12
CA THR A 319 5.82 2.58 21.78
C THR A 319 6.26 3.86 22.47
N TYR A 320 6.18 4.98 21.75
CA TYR A 320 6.42 6.34 22.25
C TYR A 320 5.20 7.20 21.95
N LYS A 321 4.41 7.47 22.99
CA LYS A 321 3.16 8.25 22.92
C LYS A 321 3.46 9.72 23.19
N THR A 322 4.27 10.32 22.34
CA THR A 322 4.83 11.66 22.55
C THR A 322 5.05 12.37 21.23
N GLU A 323 4.97 13.70 21.24
CA GLU A 323 5.39 14.52 20.11
C GLU A 323 6.91 14.38 19.90
N LEU A 324 7.36 14.32 18.64
CA LEU A 324 8.78 14.40 18.36
C LEU A 324 9.26 15.85 18.56
N THR A 325 10.15 16.05 19.52
CA THR A 325 10.70 17.36 19.88
C THR A 325 12.22 17.32 19.86
N ARG A 326 12.87 18.50 19.86
CA ARG A 326 14.34 18.57 19.91
C ARG A 326 14.91 17.91 21.18
N ASP A 327 14.16 17.98 22.28
CA ASP A 327 14.61 17.50 23.59
C ASP A 327 14.57 15.97 23.71
N ASN A 328 13.70 15.29 22.94
CA ASN A 328 13.54 13.84 23.00
C ASN A 328 14.11 13.10 21.79
N ALA A 329 14.25 13.75 20.63
CA ALA A 329 14.56 13.10 19.36
C ALA A 329 15.89 12.34 19.41
N GLU A 330 16.96 12.97 19.89
CA GLU A 330 18.28 12.35 19.95
C GLU A 330 18.27 11.06 20.78
N LYS A 331 17.71 11.12 22.00
CA LYS A 331 17.62 9.97 22.91
C LYS A 331 16.87 8.80 22.28
N ILE A 332 15.75 9.08 21.61
CA ILE A 332 14.94 8.03 20.98
C ILE A 332 15.69 7.44 19.77
N PHE A 333 16.23 8.28 18.89
CA PHE A 333 16.82 7.86 17.62
C PHE A 333 18.10 7.06 17.80
N LEU A 334 18.87 7.31 18.87
CA LEU A 334 20.08 6.56 19.20
C LEU A 334 19.84 5.05 19.38
N GLU A 335 18.63 4.63 19.76
CA GLU A 335 18.28 3.23 20.01
C GLU A 335 18.02 2.41 18.74
N TYR A 336 17.94 3.05 17.56
CA TYR A 336 17.54 2.42 16.30
C TYR A 336 18.61 2.54 15.22
N ASP A 337 18.65 1.57 14.31
CA ASP A 337 19.64 1.50 13.22
C ASP A 337 19.19 2.33 12.02
N LEU A 338 17.88 2.40 11.79
CA LEU A 338 17.25 3.08 10.67
C LEU A 338 15.94 3.74 11.10
N ILE A 339 15.62 4.88 10.48
CA ILE A 339 14.37 5.60 10.70
C ILE A 339 13.48 5.52 9.46
N ILE A 340 12.18 5.34 9.65
CA ILE A 340 11.16 5.57 8.61
C ILE A 340 10.38 6.82 9.01
N ALA A 341 10.47 7.84 8.17
CA ALA A 341 9.87 9.14 8.40
C ALA A 341 8.48 9.18 7.73
N ALA A 342 7.44 8.98 8.53
CA ALA A 342 6.06 8.81 8.10
C ALA A 342 5.13 9.90 8.66
N VAL A 343 5.69 11.10 8.83
CA VAL A 343 5.00 12.30 9.32
C VAL A 343 4.38 13.10 8.18
N ASP A 344 3.30 13.82 8.46
CA ASP A 344 2.54 14.61 7.48
C ASP A 344 2.80 16.12 7.56
N ASN A 345 3.69 16.56 8.46
CA ASN A 345 4.03 17.96 8.63
C ASN A 345 5.52 18.23 8.38
N ILE A 346 5.80 19.40 7.79
CA ILE A 346 7.15 19.82 7.43
C ILE A 346 8.09 20.04 8.62
N PRO A 347 7.66 20.67 9.74
CA PRO A 347 8.53 20.86 10.90
C PRO A 347 9.13 19.54 11.41
N SER A 348 8.33 18.48 11.53
CA SER A 348 8.81 17.16 11.93
C SER A 348 9.77 16.57 10.90
N ARG A 349 9.52 16.74 9.59
CA ARG A 349 10.46 16.26 8.53
C ARG A 349 11.82 16.93 8.63
N TYR A 350 11.88 18.24 8.86
CA TYR A 350 13.14 18.93 9.08
C TYR A 350 13.84 18.47 10.36
N LEU A 351 13.10 18.27 11.45
CA LEU A 351 13.67 17.77 12.70
C LEU A 351 14.26 16.35 12.53
N ILE A 352 13.53 15.44 11.88
CA ILE A 352 14.01 14.09 11.56
C ILE A 352 15.29 14.18 10.73
N ASN A 353 15.29 15.00 9.67
CA ASN A 353 16.46 15.20 8.82
C ASN A 353 17.69 15.67 9.63
N ASP A 354 17.52 16.68 10.47
CA ASP A 354 18.63 17.26 11.21
C ASP A 354 19.19 16.28 12.25
N ILE A 355 18.33 15.55 12.97
CA ILE A 355 18.74 14.54 13.96
C ILE A 355 19.40 13.34 13.29
N CYS A 356 18.83 12.82 12.20
CA CYS A 356 19.42 11.74 11.42
C CYS A 356 20.79 12.13 10.86
N PHE A 357 20.96 13.38 10.39
CA PHE A 357 22.25 13.87 9.92
C PHE A 357 23.29 13.93 11.04
N LEU A 358 22.91 14.46 12.22
CA LEU A 358 23.78 14.54 13.39
C LEU A 358 24.22 13.15 13.89
N LEU A 359 23.27 12.22 13.98
CA LEU A 359 23.50 10.86 14.49
C LEU A 359 23.99 9.87 13.43
N ASN A 360 24.16 10.32 12.18
CA ASN A 360 24.55 9.49 11.05
C ASN A 360 23.62 8.29 10.84
N LYS A 361 22.31 8.49 10.98
CA LYS A 361 21.27 7.47 10.79
C LYS A 361 20.63 7.60 9.41
N PRO A 362 20.65 6.55 8.55
CA PRO A 362 19.91 6.58 7.30
C PRO A 362 18.40 6.54 7.56
N PHE A 363 17.63 7.11 6.65
CA PHE A 363 16.17 7.06 6.74
C PHE A 363 15.46 7.04 5.39
N ALA A 364 14.29 6.39 5.38
CA ALA A 364 13.38 6.37 4.25
C ALA A 364 12.29 7.43 4.45
N GLU A 365 12.14 8.33 3.46
CA GLU A 365 11.22 9.48 3.50
C GLU A 365 10.17 9.33 2.39
N ALA A 366 8.91 9.65 2.71
CA ALA A 366 7.86 9.72 1.70
C ALA A 366 6.88 10.85 1.96
N GLY A 367 6.21 11.33 0.91
CA GLY A 367 5.16 12.35 0.97
C GLY A 367 3.99 11.97 0.08
N VAL A 368 2.79 12.44 0.43
CA VAL A 368 1.57 12.18 -0.33
C VAL A 368 0.68 13.40 -0.37
N LEU A 369 -0.02 13.58 -1.49
CA LEU A 369 -1.01 14.63 -1.68
C LEU A 369 -2.03 14.18 -2.71
N ARG A 370 -3.32 14.11 -2.34
CA ARG A 370 -4.41 13.67 -3.25
C ARG A 370 -4.13 12.30 -3.86
N PHE A 371 -3.67 12.29 -5.13
CA PHE A 371 -3.38 11.11 -5.94
C PHE A 371 -1.87 10.89 -6.14
N ASP A 372 -1.05 11.80 -5.62
CA ASP A 372 0.39 11.84 -5.87
C ASP A 372 1.17 11.35 -4.66
N GLY A 373 2.27 10.68 -4.94
CA GLY A 373 3.24 10.19 -3.96
C GLY A 373 4.66 10.61 -4.32
N THR A 374 5.49 10.78 -3.30
CA THR A 374 6.94 10.96 -3.45
C THR A 374 7.68 10.06 -2.46
N ALA A 375 8.84 9.56 -2.85
CA ALA A 375 9.73 8.81 -1.96
C ALA A 375 11.20 9.10 -2.25
N THR A 376 12.04 9.04 -1.22
CA THR A 376 13.49 9.15 -1.34
C THR A 376 14.19 8.45 -0.17
N THR A 377 15.45 8.08 -0.36
CA THR A 377 16.30 7.52 0.70
C THR A 377 17.41 8.50 1.03
N LEU A 378 17.49 8.88 2.31
CA LEU A 378 18.47 9.82 2.79
C LEU A 378 19.53 9.10 3.62
N VAL A 379 20.75 9.11 3.11
CA VAL A 379 21.94 8.57 3.80
C VAL A 379 22.83 9.74 4.18
N PRO A 380 22.91 10.09 5.47
CA PRO A 380 23.74 11.20 5.93
C PRO A 380 25.16 11.14 5.38
N LYS A 381 25.70 12.30 4.98
CA LYS A 381 27.07 12.50 4.47
C LYS A 381 27.39 11.81 3.13
N GLU A 382 26.50 10.99 2.58
CA GLU A 382 26.69 10.25 1.31
C GLU A 382 25.87 10.78 0.13
N GLY A 383 25.10 11.86 0.32
CA GLY A 383 24.20 12.37 -0.71
C GLY A 383 23.53 13.70 -0.35
N HIS A 384 22.43 14.00 -1.03
CA HIS A 384 21.56 15.11 -0.64
C HIS A 384 20.87 14.81 0.70
N CYS A 385 20.50 15.87 1.43
CA CYS A 385 19.62 15.75 2.60
C CYS A 385 18.21 16.28 2.25
N TYR A 386 17.27 16.23 3.18
CA TYR A 386 15.91 16.74 2.96
C TYR A 386 15.90 18.22 2.59
N ARG A 387 16.75 19.05 3.22
CA ARG A 387 16.88 20.49 2.91
C ARG A 387 17.51 20.77 1.55
N CYS A 388 18.17 19.81 0.92
CA CYS A 388 18.62 19.98 -0.46
C CYS A 388 17.43 19.94 -1.43
N LEU A 389 16.49 19.02 -1.19
CA LEU A 389 15.25 18.90 -1.96
C LEU A 389 14.30 20.07 -1.69
N TYR A 390 14.19 20.44 -0.40
CA TYR A 390 13.20 21.37 0.10
C TYR A 390 13.89 22.47 0.93
N PRO A 391 14.57 23.45 0.30
CA PRO A 391 15.40 24.43 1.03
C PRO A 391 14.61 25.47 1.82
N ASN A 392 13.44 25.90 1.32
CA ASN A 392 12.61 26.95 1.92
C ASN A 392 11.12 26.65 1.68
N VAL A 393 10.56 25.67 2.38
CA VAL A 393 9.11 25.42 2.28
C VAL A 393 8.38 26.32 3.26
N ASP A 394 7.62 27.27 2.75
CA ASP A 394 6.70 28.06 3.56
C ASP A 394 5.60 27.13 4.07
N SER A 395 5.56 26.90 5.38
CA SER A 395 4.59 26.00 6.01
C SER A 395 3.17 26.57 5.99
N SER A 396 3.00 27.86 5.65
CA SER A 396 1.71 28.55 5.66
C SER A 396 0.72 28.02 4.62
N ASN A 397 1.19 27.49 3.47
CA ASN A 397 0.34 27.06 2.35
C ASN A 397 0.09 25.54 2.28
N LEU A 398 0.62 24.76 3.21
CA LEU A 398 0.51 23.30 3.21
C LEU A 398 -0.42 22.82 4.32
N SER A 399 -1.62 23.40 4.34
CA SER A 399 -2.69 22.95 5.22
C SER A 399 -3.12 21.54 4.81
N GLY A 400 -3.23 20.62 5.77
CA GLY A 400 -3.69 19.23 5.61
C GLY A 400 -5.16 19.08 5.18
N ASN A 401 -5.76 20.08 4.53
CA ASN A 401 -7.11 20.07 4.00
C ASN A 401 -7.19 19.57 2.55
N ASN A 402 -6.06 19.22 1.96
CA ASN A 402 -6.05 18.54 0.67
C ASN A 402 -6.26 17.04 0.95
N GLY A 403 -7.34 16.46 0.43
CA GLY A 403 -7.64 15.03 0.61
C GLY A 403 -6.53 14.12 0.13
N VAL A 404 -6.68 12.82 0.42
CA VAL A 404 -5.77 11.80 -0.08
C VAL A 404 -6.56 10.52 -0.37
N LEU A 405 -6.32 9.93 -1.54
CA LEU A 405 -6.84 8.60 -1.85
C LEU A 405 -6.09 7.61 -0.95
N GLY A 406 -6.78 6.95 -0.02
CA GLY A 406 -6.12 6.31 1.12
C GLY A 406 -5.18 5.15 0.77
N SER A 407 -5.29 4.56 -0.41
CA SER A 407 -4.32 3.58 -0.92
C SER A 407 -2.98 4.21 -1.36
N VAL A 408 -2.94 5.50 -1.72
CA VAL A 408 -1.69 6.18 -2.13
C VAL A 408 -0.65 6.21 -0.99
N PRO A 409 -0.99 6.57 0.27
CA PRO A 409 -0.13 6.37 1.43
C PRO A 409 0.34 4.91 1.60
N GLY A 410 -0.49 3.94 1.24
CA GLY A 410 -0.14 2.51 1.21
C GLY A 410 1.03 2.21 0.30
N VAL A 411 0.95 2.66 -0.96
CA VAL A 411 2.02 2.47 -1.95
C VAL A 411 3.31 3.08 -1.42
N MET A 412 3.25 4.31 -0.93
CA MET A 412 4.42 5.03 -0.46
C MET A 412 5.02 4.40 0.81
N GLY A 413 4.20 3.94 1.77
CA GLY A 413 4.69 3.29 2.98
C GLY A 413 5.30 1.90 2.72
N PHE A 414 4.77 1.13 1.78
CA PHE A 414 5.43 -0.12 1.35
C PHE A 414 6.74 0.13 0.59
N ILE A 415 6.82 1.23 -0.18
CA ILE A 415 8.11 1.67 -0.75
C ILE A 415 9.09 2.06 0.37
N GLN A 416 8.65 2.78 1.42
CA GLN A 416 9.52 3.09 2.56
C GLN A 416 10.03 1.82 3.26
N ALA A 417 9.18 0.81 3.43
CA ALA A 417 9.59 -0.48 3.99
C ALA A 417 10.60 -1.20 3.08
N ALA A 418 10.39 -1.19 1.76
CA ALA A 418 11.33 -1.77 0.80
C ALA A 418 12.69 -1.06 0.83
N GLU A 419 12.72 0.26 0.91
CA GLU A 419 13.94 1.05 1.09
C GLU A 419 14.66 0.69 2.40
N ALA A 420 13.91 0.59 3.50
CA ALA A 420 14.45 0.20 4.80
C ALA A 420 15.09 -1.19 4.77
N VAL A 421 14.42 -2.18 4.19
CA VAL A 421 14.96 -3.54 4.03
C VAL A 421 16.24 -3.54 3.21
N LYS A 422 16.31 -2.76 2.13
CA LYS A 422 17.53 -2.66 1.30
C LYS A 422 18.69 -2.01 2.05
N ILE A 423 18.43 -0.95 2.81
CA ILE A 423 19.46 -0.29 3.62
C ILE A 423 20.00 -1.25 4.69
N LEU A 424 19.12 -1.90 5.45
CA LEU A 424 19.51 -2.83 6.52
C LEU A 424 20.22 -4.07 6.00
N SER A 425 19.75 -4.61 4.87
CA SER A 425 20.35 -5.80 4.27
C SER A 425 21.64 -5.49 3.49
N GLY A 426 21.85 -4.23 3.08
CA GLY A 426 22.96 -3.81 2.21
C GLY A 426 22.84 -4.33 0.78
N PHE A 427 21.65 -4.75 0.36
CA PHE A 427 21.37 -5.32 -0.96
C PHE A 427 20.34 -4.49 -1.72
N GLY A 428 20.41 -4.51 -3.05
CA GLY A 428 19.53 -3.76 -3.93
C GLY A 428 20.01 -2.33 -4.18
N LYS A 429 19.26 -1.59 -5.00
CA LYS A 429 19.49 -0.19 -5.30
C LYS A 429 18.46 0.65 -4.55
N THR A 430 18.93 1.57 -3.71
CA THR A 430 18.07 2.50 -2.98
C THR A 430 17.77 3.73 -3.82
N LEU A 431 16.79 4.51 -3.39
CA LEU A 431 16.50 5.86 -3.87
C LEU A 431 17.51 6.91 -3.36
N LYS A 432 18.72 6.51 -2.94
CA LYS A 432 19.77 7.46 -2.57
C LYS A 432 20.10 8.33 -3.78
N ASN A 433 20.14 9.64 -3.58
CA ASN A 433 20.33 10.65 -4.64
C ASN A 433 19.25 10.66 -5.70
N LYS A 434 18.05 10.17 -5.37
CA LYS A 434 16.92 10.09 -6.29
C LYS A 434 15.63 10.48 -5.58
N ILE A 435 14.68 11.01 -6.35
CA ILE A 435 13.28 11.13 -5.92
C ILE A 435 12.42 10.28 -6.84
N LEU A 436 11.62 9.41 -6.24
CA LEU A 436 10.53 8.71 -6.91
C LEU A 436 9.29 9.60 -6.84
N LEU A 437 8.62 9.76 -7.98
CA LEU A 437 7.33 10.39 -8.15
C LEU A 437 6.33 9.32 -8.57
N PHE A 438 5.16 9.30 -7.95
CA PHE A 438 4.08 8.38 -8.26
C PHE A 438 2.80 9.17 -8.55
N ASP A 439 2.23 8.94 -9.73
CA ASP A 439 0.90 9.41 -10.11
C ASP A 439 -0.05 8.21 -10.13
N SER A 440 -0.96 8.15 -9.16
CA SER A 440 -1.91 7.03 -9.07
C SER A 440 -3.00 7.04 -10.15
N LEU A 441 -3.36 8.20 -10.70
CA LEU A 441 -4.36 8.30 -11.77
C LEU A 441 -3.80 7.75 -13.08
N ALA A 442 -2.52 8.03 -13.37
CA ALA A 442 -1.80 7.47 -14.52
C ALA A 442 -1.22 6.06 -14.25
N MET A 443 -1.15 5.64 -12.98
CA MET A 443 -0.40 4.44 -12.53
C MET A 443 1.08 4.50 -12.95
N ASP A 444 1.65 5.70 -12.93
CA ASP A 444 2.99 5.98 -13.47
C ASP A 444 4.00 6.28 -12.36
N PHE A 445 5.24 5.83 -12.57
CA PHE A 445 6.34 5.97 -11.64
C PHE A 445 7.54 6.58 -12.37
N ASN A 446 7.97 7.76 -11.93
CA ASN A 446 9.13 8.45 -12.49
C ASN A 446 10.21 8.60 -11.42
N ILE A 447 11.46 8.37 -11.81
CA ILE A 447 12.60 8.52 -10.91
C ILE A 447 13.54 9.56 -11.48
N ILE A 448 13.84 10.58 -10.67
CA ILE A 448 14.67 11.71 -11.05
C ILE A 448 15.91 11.71 -10.16
N ASP A 449 17.09 11.86 -10.77
CA ASP A 449 18.35 12.05 -10.04
C ASP A 449 18.40 13.43 -9.39
N ILE A 450 18.86 13.47 -8.14
CA ILE A 450 18.94 14.67 -7.32
C ILE A 450 20.38 14.83 -6.82
N GLU A 451 20.93 16.00 -7.05
CA GLU A 451 22.26 16.35 -6.56
C GLU A 451 22.21 17.00 -5.17
N LYS A 452 23.30 16.77 -4.42
CA LYS A 452 23.53 17.47 -3.16
C LYS A 452 23.74 18.97 -3.44
N ASN A 453 22.95 19.83 -2.80
CA ASN A 453 23.14 21.28 -2.87
C ASN A 453 24.41 21.69 -2.07
N PRO A 454 25.46 22.26 -2.71
CA PRO A 454 26.70 22.65 -2.04
C PRO A 454 26.52 23.75 -0.97
N ARG A 455 25.43 24.53 -1.05
CA ARG A 455 25.10 25.62 -0.13
C ARG A 455 24.01 25.22 0.88
N CYS A 456 23.72 23.93 1.03
CA CYS A 456 22.71 23.46 1.98
C CYS A 456 23.12 23.80 3.43
N PRO A 457 22.25 24.38 4.26
CA PRO A 457 22.60 24.76 5.64
C PRO A 457 22.87 23.55 6.56
N THR A 458 22.41 22.35 6.21
CA THR A 458 22.65 21.14 7.01
C THR A 458 23.83 20.33 6.51
N CYS A 459 23.88 20.02 5.20
CA CYS A 459 24.90 19.12 4.65
C CYS A 459 25.87 19.77 3.67
N GLY A 460 25.75 21.08 3.41
CA GLY A 460 26.70 21.85 2.60
C GLY A 460 28.11 21.86 3.18
N LYS A 461 29.05 22.51 2.48
CA LYS A 461 30.44 22.61 2.94
C LYS A 461 30.58 23.36 4.26
#